data_AF-A0A067CSY0-F1
#
_entry.id   AF-A0A067CSY0-F1
#
_cell.length_a   1.000
_cell.length_b   1.000
_cell.length_c   1.000
_cell.angle_alpha   90.00
_cell.angle_beta   90.00
_cell.angle_gamma   90.00
#
_symmetry.space_group_name_H-M   'P 1'
#
loop_
_entity.id
_entity.type
_entity.pdbx_description
1 polymer ?
#
loop_
_entity_poly.entity_id
_entity_poly.type
_entity_poly.pdbx_seq_one_letter_code
_entity_poly.pdbx_strand_id
1 'polypeptide(L)'
;MRWPLAVGVGGLLVISLLSCQRLDSLLYTIQDRAVHHASAAAHYARYQLYPSLEQVLPYAESFLFPTVVARHGASYSCIKFQYTGTGGCPSQINDVLSYVYTPNKTEACDTVIHTGIYGVPGYCELRDDATHETIRTLYTSCGSLTGRQFTCALAAQYASYGHDASTFIYALNTSYFARRGIVFSVHPGALASAYASIAHLRATNCSLPIEVWHRPDELPAENAILQALETTFRVHVRPIFHPLATRFYSKIYAVLHSAFESVLLLDCDNFAVQNPTYLFSTHAFQSTGAVFWPDYWRPGHTCFNIDGYSRLWDLLGINFVDMFEQESGQVLINKTMSEPALHVLAFFALHEPRFLTDFGMVYGDKDLFRLAWLKAAAPFHMIARPQAASASWTAPTGLIFVATAWSSTTRTATSSSCTEIRSS
;
A
#
# COMPACT_ATOMS: atom_id res chain seq x y z
N MET A 1 49.31 43.54 51.97
CA MET A 1 49.00 44.95 51.65
C MET A 1 48.44 45.01 50.24
N ARG A 2 47.25 45.63 50.08
CA ARG A 2 46.68 46.31 48.88
C ARG A 2 46.65 45.60 47.49
N TRP A 3 45.43 45.24 47.05
CA TRP A 3 44.68 45.43 45.76
C TRP A 3 45.45 45.90 44.49
N PRO A 4 45.01 45.57 43.23
CA PRO A 4 43.60 45.63 42.79
C PRO A 4 43.08 44.62 41.72
N LEU A 5 41.77 44.77 41.49
CA LEU A 5 40.87 44.19 40.48
C LEU A 5 41.37 44.24 39.03
N ALA A 6 41.06 43.19 38.26
CA ALA A 6 40.76 43.28 36.84
C ALA A 6 39.52 42.43 36.53
N VAL A 7 38.46 43.10 36.06
CA VAL A 7 37.22 42.51 35.55
C VAL A 7 37.51 41.93 34.15
N GLY A 8 37.09 40.70 33.88
CA GLY A 8 37.23 40.12 32.55
C GLY A 8 36.50 38.79 32.34
N VAL A 9 35.38 38.85 31.62
CA VAL A 9 34.82 37.77 30.76
C VAL A 9 34.37 36.46 31.44
N GLY A 10 33.79 36.53 32.65
CA GLY A 10 33.21 35.35 33.34
C GLY A 10 31.70 35.14 33.18
N GLY A 11 30.96 36.07 32.56
CA GLY A 11 29.48 36.10 32.60
C GLY A 11 28.74 35.55 31.38
N LEU A 12 29.44 35.27 30.27
CA LEU A 12 28.81 34.86 28.99
C LEU A 12 28.97 33.37 28.66
N LEU A 13 29.66 32.61 29.49
CA LEU A 13 29.90 31.17 29.30
C LEU A 13 28.93 30.26 30.08
N VAL A 14 28.13 30.81 31.01
CA VAL A 14 27.20 30.00 31.83
C VAL A 14 25.78 29.98 31.24
N ILE A 15 25.41 30.96 30.40
CA ILE A 15 24.10 30.98 29.71
C ILE A 15 24.12 30.11 28.44
N SER A 16 25.29 29.92 27.82
CA SER A 16 25.50 29.03 26.66
C SER A 16 25.56 27.54 27.04
N LEU A 17 25.91 27.19 28.28
CA LEU A 17 25.93 25.81 28.76
C LEU A 17 24.55 25.28 29.20
N LEU A 18 23.65 26.15 29.70
CA LEU A 18 22.29 25.74 30.07
C LEU A 18 21.30 25.71 28.90
N SER A 19 21.65 26.34 27.77
CA SER A 19 20.85 26.33 26.53
C SER A 19 21.15 25.12 25.63
N CYS A 20 22.25 24.41 25.88
CA CYS A 20 22.66 23.23 25.09
C CYS A 20 21.99 21.93 25.60
N GLN A 21 21.68 21.83 26.90
CA GLN A 21 21.13 20.61 27.51
C GLN A 21 19.67 20.29 27.12
N ARG A 22 18.92 21.20 26.49
CA ARG A 22 17.56 20.92 26.00
C ARG A 22 17.50 20.45 24.55
N LEU A 23 18.57 20.66 23.76
CA LEU A 23 18.70 20.14 22.39
C LEU A 23 19.31 18.73 22.37
N ASP A 24 20.11 18.39 23.38
CA ASP A 24 20.73 17.07 23.50
C ASP A 24 19.73 15.96 23.79
N SER A 25 18.58 16.23 24.43
CA SER A 25 17.65 15.16 24.77
C SER A 25 17.01 14.54 23.54
N LEU A 26 16.65 15.31 22.50
CA LEU A 26 16.01 14.75 21.29
C LEU A 26 17.02 14.14 20.31
N LEU A 27 18.24 14.71 20.17
CA LEU A 27 19.33 14.06 19.44
C LEU A 27 19.68 12.72 20.10
N TYR A 28 19.61 12.64 21.43
CA TYR A 28 19.79 11.40 22.18
C TYR A 28 18.58 10.45 22.04
N THR A 29 17.33 10.92 22.03
CA THR A 29 16.14 10.06 21.79
C THR A 29 16.09 9.55 20.34
N ILE A 30 16.54 10.36 19.38
CA ILE A 30 16.75 9.97 17.99
C ILE A 30 17.91 8.97 17.92
N GLN A 31 19.02 9.17 18.64
CA GLN A 31 20.14 8.21 18.73
C GLN A 31 19.77 6.88 19.40
N ASP A 32 18.97 6.88 20.46
CA ASP A 32 18.66 5.70 21.29
C ASP A 32 17.63 4.77 20.63
N ARG A 33 16.76 5.30 19.75
CA ARG A 33 15.85 4.48 18.92
C ARG A 33 16.32 4.28 17.47
N ALA A 34 17.29 5.06 16.98
CA ALA A 34 18.00 4.80 15.73
C ALA A 34 19.00 3.62 15.84
N VAL A 35 19.09 2.95 16.98
CA VAL A 35 19.99 1.80 17.23
C VAL A 35 19.75 0.63 16.27
N HIS A 36 18.64 0.58 15.52
CA HIS A 36 18.45 -0.39 14.44
C HIS A 36 19.04 0.01 13.07
N HIS A 37 19.47 1.26 12.88
CA HIS A 37 20.14 1.75 11.66
C HIS A 37 21.38 2.59 11.99
N ALA A 38 22.26 2.03 12.80
CA ALA A 38 23.53 2.62 13.25
C ALA A 38 24.52 2.98 12.13
N SER A 39 24.28 2.66 10.86
CA SER A 39 25.23 2.91 9.77
C SER A 39 25.19 4.34 9.25
N ALA A 40 24.01 4.95 9.05
CA ALA A 40 23.91 6.26 8.39
C ALA A 40 24.34 7.41 9.31
N ALA A 41 23.78 7.49 10.52
CA ALA A 41 24.13 8.55 11.48
C ALA A 41 25.60 8.48 11.93
N ALA A 42 26.14 7.27 12.12
CA ALA A 42 27.56 7.10 12.42
C ALA A 42 28.46 7.44 11.22
N HIS A 43 27.99 7.25 9.98
CA HIS A 43 28.69 7.66 8.78
C HIS A 43 28.75 9.20 8.65
N TYR A 44 27.63 9.90 8.82
CA TYR A 44 27.60 11.37 8.75
C TYR A 44 28.46 12.04 9.83
N ALA A 45 28.39 11.54 11.08
CA ALA A 45 29.23 12.03 12.17
C ALA A 45 30.73 11.74 11.95
N ARG A 46 31.07 10.59 11.34
CA ARG A 46 32.46 10.21 11.04
C ARG A 46 33.07 11.01 9.90
N TYR A 47 32.27 11.51 8.96
CA TYR A 47 32.75 12.25 7.78
C TYR A 47 32.44 13.75 7.80
N GLN A 48 31.87 14.30 8.88
CA GLN A 48 31.44 15.71 8.97
C GLN A 48 30.55 16.16 7.79
N LEU A 49 29.77 15.22 7.24
CA LEU A 49 28.80 15.52 6.19
C LEU A 49 27.49 15.90 6.87
N TYR A 50 27.15 17.19 6.87
CA TYR A 50 25.83 17.63 7.31
C TYR A 50 24.78 17.07 6.35
N PRO A 51 23.78 16.34 6.83
CA PRO A 51 22.75 15.78 5.96
C PRO A 51 21.97 16.93 5.30
N SER A 52 21.62 16.77 4.03
CA SER A 52 20.78 17.75 3.35
C SER A 52 19.36 17.74 3.96
N LEU A 53 18.63 18.84 3.83
CA LEU A 53 17.23 18.91 4.29
C LEU A 53 16.37 17.80 3.67
N GLU A 54 16.66 17.45 2.41
CA GLU A 54 16.02 16.36 1.66
C GLU A 54 16.22 14.98 2.32
N GLN A 55 17.35 14.77 3.01
CA GLN A 55 17.64 13.54 3.73
C GLN A 55 17.02 13.50 5.13
N VAL A 56 16.94 14.66 5.80
CA VAL A 56 16.44 14.74 7.18
C VAL A 56 14.92 14.82 7.24
N LEU A 57 14.29 15.50 6.28
CA LEU A 57 12.86 15.83 6.37
C LEU A 57 11.97 14.57 6.36
N PRO A 58 12.12 13.59 5.45
CA PRO A 58 11.30 12.36 5.49
C PRO A 58 11.49 11.56 6.78
N TYR A 59 12.74 11.55 7.29
CA TYR A 59 13.06 10.90 8.55
C TYR A 59 12.39 11.62 9.71
N ALA A 60 12.53 12.94 9.84
CA ALA A 60 11.87 13.71 10.88
C ALA A 60 10.34 13.53 10.84
N GLU A 61 9.72 13.65 9.67
CA GLU A 61 8.28 13.44 9.50
C GLU A 61 7.81 12.07 10.00
N SER A 62 8.61 11.02 9.82
CA SER A 62 8.28 9.68 10.30
C SER A 62 8.18 9.53 11.82
N PHE A 63 8.91 10.35 12.59
CA PHE A 63 8.82 10.34 14.05
C PHE A 63 7.80 11.34 14.57
N LEU A 64 7.63 12.44 13.85
CA LEU A 64 6.87 13.57 14.32
C LEU A 64 5.37 13.42 14.02
N PHE A 65 5.01 12.64 13.00
CA PHE A 65 3.63 12.25 12.74
C PHE A 65 3.32 10.85 13.25
N PRO A 66 2.17 10.64 13.91
CA PRO A 66 1.75 9.30 14.29
C PRO A 66 1.56 8.45 13.03
N THR A 67 2.08 7.21 13.06
CA THR A 67 1.87 6.23 12.00
C THR A 67 0.44 5.70 11.99
N VAL A 68 -0.21 5.69 13.15
CA VAL A 68 -1.62 5.35 13.33
C VAL A 68 -2.22 6.27 14.39
N VAL A 69 -3.32 6.95 14.05
CA VAL A 69 -4.10 7.75 15.01
C VAL A 69 -5.13 6.84 15.69
N ALA A 70 -5.17 6.87 17.03
CA ALA A 70 -6.20 6.15 17.78
C ALA A 70 -7.59 6.74 17.46
N ARG A 71 -8.55 5.85 17.17
CA ARG A 71 -9.91 6.18 16.74
C ARG A 71 -10.89 5.29 17.48
N HIS A 72 -11.90 5.89 18.10
CA HIS A 72 -12.87 5.20 18.94
C HIS A 72 -14.27 5.16 18.30
N GLY A 73 -14.66 6.24 17.62
CA GLY A 73 -15.94 6.36 16.92
C GLY A 73 -15.93 5.86 15.46
N ALA A 74 -17.13 5.81 14.89
CA ALA A 74 -17.39 5.46 13.49
C ALA A 74 -17.72 6.70 12.62
N SER A 75 -17.96 7.85 13.25
CA SER A 75 -18.34 9.09 12.58
C SER A 75 -17.54 10.26 13.16
N TYR A 76 -17.19 11.19 12.27
CA TYR A 76 -16.33 12.32 12.59
C TYR A 76 -16.88 13.59 11.95
N SER A 77 -16.91 14.65 12.74
CA SER A 77 -17.23 16.00 12.26
C SER A 77 -15.97 16.80 12.02
N CYS A 78 -15.83 17.41 10.85
CA CYS A 78 -14.70 18.30 10.58
C CYS A 78 -14.77 19.58 11.44
N ILE A 79 -13.62 19.99 11.97
CA ILE A 79 -13.44 21.27 12.66
C ILE A 79 -12.75 22.27 11.74
N LYS A 80 -11.57 21.91 11.19
CA LYS A 80 -10.75 22.78 10.33
C LYS A 80 -9.59 22.03 9.67
N PHE A 81 -8.98 22.64 8.65
CA PHE A 81 -7.60 22.36 8.28
C PHE A 81 -6.65 23.28 9.04
N GLN A 82 -5.53 22.76 9.53
CA GLN A 82 -4.49 23.51 10.21
C GLN A 82 -3.18 23.37 9.43
N TYR A 83 -2.70 24.47 8.85
CA TYR A 83 -1.33 24.54 8.33
C TYR A 83 -0.34 24.63 9.47
N THR A 84 0.85 24.07 9.28
CA THR A 84 1.97 24.16 10.22
C THR A 84 3.18 24.87 9.60
N GLY A 85 4.14 25.25 10.44
CA GLY A 85 5.36 25.94 10.03
C GLY A 85 5.12 27.33 9.44
N THR A 86 5.76 27.63 8.32
CA THR A 86 5.58 28.89 7.57
C THR A 86 4.48 28.78 6.50
N GLY A 87 3.78 27.64 6.42
CA GLY A 87 2.76 27.38 5.39
C GLY A 87 3.34 26.91 4.06
N GLY A 88 4.66 26.74 3.98
CA GLY A 88 5.39 26.11 2.88
C GLY A 88 6.47 25.17 3.39
N CYS A 89 7.18 24.51 2.47
CA CYS A 89 8.27 23.61 2.83
C CYS A 89 9.48 24.36 3.41
N PRO A 90 10.15 23.79 4.43
CA PRO A 90 11.29 24.43 5.06
C PRO A 90 12.42 24.58 4.05
N SER A 91 13.24 25.62 4.23
CA SER A 91 14.45 25.84 3.40
C SER A 91 15.73 25.58 4.18
N GLN A 92 15.64 25.49 5.51
CA GLN A 92 16.77 25.21 6.40
C GLN A 92 16.41 24.10 7.40
N ILE A 93 17.43 23.34 7.83
CA ILE A 93 17.29 22.25 8.81
C ILE A 93 16.77 22.73 10.17
N ASN A 94 17.12 23.96 10.56
CA ASN A 94 16.69 24.53 11.84
C ASN A 94 15.18 24.75 11.92
N ASP A 95 14.50 24.82 10.78
CA ASP A 95 13.06 25.08 10.71
C ASP A 95 12.23 23.80 10.85
N VAL A 96 12.84 22.60 10.88
CA VAL A 96 12.14 21.30 10.84
C VAL A 96 11.25 21.09 12.07
N LEU A 97 11.66 21.53 13.27
CA LEU A 97 10.83 21.40 14.47
C LEU A 97 9.63 22.35 14.44
N SER A 98 9.86 23.62 14.06
CA SER A 98 8.79 24.59 13.89
C SER A 98 7.82 24.19 12.77
N TYR A 99 8.35 23.55 11.72
CA TYR A 99 7.60 23.05 10.59
C TYR A 99 6.51 22.04 10.98
N VAL A 100 6.79 21.13 11.92
CA VAL A 100 5.80 20.13 12.32
C VAL A 100 4.86 20.62 13.41
N TYR A 101 5.33 21.39 14.38
CA TYR A 101 4.54 21.68 15.59
C TYR A 101 4.03 23.10 15.72
N THR A 102 4.44 24.05 14.86
CA THR A 102 4.00 25.44 14.98
C THR A 102 2.76 25.65 14.14
N PRO A 103 1.57 25.87 14.72
CA PRO A 103 0.38 26.22 13.95
C PRO A 103 0.60 27.56 13.25
N ASN A 104 0.17 27.66 11.99
CA ASN A 104 0.29 28.88 11.20
C ASN A 104 -1.08 29.50 10.92
N LYS A 105 -1.79 28.94 9.94
CA LYS A 105 -3.10 29.41 9.48
C LYS A 105 -4.09 28.26 9.42
N THR A 106 -5.37 28.59 9.48
CA THR A 106 -6.46 27.63 9.44
C THR A 106 -7.36 27.89 8.26
N GLU A 107 -7.95 26.84 7.70
CA GLU A 107 -8.99 26.94 6.67
C GLU A 107 -10.26 26.22 7.12
N ALA A 108 -11.40 26.63 6.55
CA ALA A 108 -12.68 25.99 6.80
C ALA A 108 -12.73 24.59 6.18
N CYS A 109 -13.65 23.75 6.67
CA CYS A 109 -13.75 22.34 6.28
C CYS A 109 -14.02 22.09 4.80
N ASP A 110 -14.73 23.02 4.15
CA ASP A 110 -15.10 23.02 2.75
C ASP A 110 -14.04 23.66 1.83
N THR A 111 -13.01 24.27 2.42
CA THR A 111 -11.91 24.87 1.65
C THR A 111 -11.10 23.78 0.96
N VAL A 112 -10.92 23.91 -0.35
CA VAL A 112 -10.09 23.00 -1.15
C VAL A 112 -8.61 23.31 -0.88
N ILE A 113 -7.91 22.32 -0.33
CA ILE A 113 -6.48 22.39 -0.08
C ILE A 113 -5.75 21.88 -1.31
N HIS A 114 -4.93 22.74 -1.92
CA HIS A 114 -4.08 22.40 -3.06
C HIS A 114 -2.66 22.13 -2.56
N THR A 115 -2.19 20.89 -2.71
CA THR A 115 -0.86 20.51 -2.21
C THR A 115 0.29 20.93 -3.14
N GLY A 116 0.00 21.18 -4.42
CA GLY A 116 1.02 21.51 -5.42
C GLY A 116 2.08 20.41 -5.57
N ILE A 117 3.12 20.67 -6.37
CA ILE A 117 4.17 19.65 -6.65
C ILE A 117 5.09 19.36 -5.46
N TYR A 118 5.14 20.26 -4.47
CA TYR A 118 6.01 20.14 -3.30
C TYR A 118 5.29 19.62 -2.05
N GLY A 119 3.96 19.52 -2.08
CA GLY A 119 3.17 19.24 -0.88
C GLY A 119 2.96 20.48 -0.01
N VAL A 120 2.07 20.36 0.97
CA VAL A 120 1.85 21.41 1.99
C VAL A 120 1.83 20.78 3.38
N PRO A 121 2.48 21.39 4.38
CA PRO A 121 2.44 20.90 5.74
C PRO A 121 1.13 21.26 6.45
N GLY A 122 0.51 20.27 7.08
CA GLY A 122 -0.70 20.49 7.86
C GLY A 122 -1.41 19.20 8.24
N TYR A 123 -2.59 19.35 8.81
CA TYR A 123 -3.47 18.23 9.18
C TYR A 123 -4.91 18.70 9.30
N CYS A 124 -5.85 17.75 9.22
CA CYS A 124 -7.25 18.01 9.52
C CYS A 124 -7.52 17.75 11.01
N GLU A 125 -8.15 18.72 11.68
CA GLU A 125 -8.73 18.53 13.00
C GLU A 125 -10.19 18.12 12.86
N LEU A 126 -10.52 16.97 13.45
CA LEU A 126 -11.86 16.41 13.46
C LEU A 126 -12.29 16.17 14.90
N ARG A 127 -13.60 16.17 15.13
CA ARG A 127 -14.22 15.76 16.38
C ARG A 127 -14.83 14.37 16.19
N ASP A 128 -14.51 13.45 17.07
CA ASP A 128 -15.21 12.18 17.19
C ASP A 128 -16.64 12.46 17.67
N ASP A 129 -17.65 12.02 16.91
CA ASP A 129 -19.03 12.33 17.23
C ASP A 129 -19.53 11.57 18.48
N ALA A 130 -18.89 10.45 18.83
CA ALA A 130 -19.26 9.62 19.98
C ALA A 130 -18.57 10.07 21.27
N THR A 131 -17.27 10.37 21.23
CA THR A 131 -16.50 10.76 22.42
C THR A 131 -16.39 12.28 22.62
N HIS A 132 -16.70 13.05 21.57
CA HIS A 132 -16.44 14.49 21.49
C HIS A 132 -14.95 14.88 21.58
N GLU A 133 -14.05 13.91 21.52
CA GLU A 133 -12.61 14.17 21.51
C GLU A 133 -12.16 14.72 20.16
N THR A 134 -11.15 15.60 20.19
CA THR A 134 -10.54 16.13 18.98
C THR A 134 -9.40 15.22 18.55
N ILE A 135 -9.46 14.74 17.31
CA ILE A 135 -8.39 13.98 16.67
C ILE A 135 -7.75 14.79 15.54
N ARG A 136 -6.50 14.45 15.23
CA ARG A 136 -5.73 15.02 14.13
C ARG A 136 -5.38 13.92 13.16
N THR A 137 -5.79 14.06 11.91
CA THR A 137 -5.62 13.04 10.87
C THR A 137 -5.32 13.68 9.52
N LEU A 138 -5.11 12.85 8.50
CA LEU A 138 -4.74 13.27 7.15
C LEU A 138 -3.55 14.25 7.19
N TYR A 139 -2.50 13.85 7.90
CA TYR A 139 -1.28 14.64 8.01
C TYR A 139 -0.64 14.78 6.63
N THR A 140 -0.51 16.03 6.21
CA THR A 140 0.18 16.42 4.99
C THR A 140 1.53 17.05 5.34
N SER A 141 2.46 16.87 4.42
CA SER A 141 3.86 17.18 4.59
C SER A 141 4.51 17.39 3.22
N CYS A 142 5.78 17.78 3.20
CA CYS A 142 6.51 18.04 1.98
C CYS A 142 6.80 16.74 1.25
N GLY A 143 6.49 16.68 -0.04
CA GLY A 143 6.61 15.43 -0.82
C GLY A 143 5.51 14.40 -0.55
N SER A 144 4.58 14.64 0.39
CA SER A 144 3.40 13.80 0.59
C SER A 144 2.17 14.38 -0.11
N LEU A 145 1.30 13.50 -0.63
CA LEU A 145 0.07 13.87 -1.33
C LEU A 145 0.27 14.98 -2.38
N THR A 146 1.43 15.02 -3.05
CA THR A 146 1.79 16.05 -4.03
C THR A 146 0.86 16.01 -5.25
N GLY A 147 0.48 17.18 -5.76
CA GLY A 147 -0.37 17.33 -6.94
C GLY A 147 -1.82 16.94 -6.70
N ARG A 148 -2.28 16.93 -5.44
CA ARG A 148 -3.62 16.52 -5.04
C ARG A 148 -4.44 17.71 -4.55
N GLN A 149 -5.75 17.49 -4.52
CA GLN A 149 -6.74 18.41 -3.97
C GLN A 149 -7.66 17.62 -3.05
N PHE A 150 -7.92 18.16 -1.86
CA PHE A 150 -8.85 17.56 -0.90
C PHE A 150 -9.43 18.63 0.03
N THR A 151 -10.48 18.29 0.76
CA THR A 151 -11.09 19.12 1.81
C THR A 151 -11.02 18.39 3.14
N CYS A 152 -11.05 19.09 4.27
CA CYS A 152 -11.15 18.40 5.56
C CYS A 152 -12.54 17.80 5.81
N ALA A 153 -13.57 18.21 5.06
CA ALA A 153 -14.84 17.49 5.04
C ALA A 153 -14.66 16.04 4.54
N LEU A 154 -13.82 15.82 3.52
CA LEU A 154 -13.45 14.47 3.06
C LEU A 154 -12.63 13.71 4.12
N ALA A 155 -11.86 14.42 4.95
CA ALA A 155 -11.06 13.80 6.01
C ALA A 155 -11.92 13.10 7.08
N ALA A 156 -13.19 13.46 7.23
CA ALA A 156 -14.14 12.71 8.06
C ALA A 156 -14.33 11.26 7.56
N GLN A 157 -14.53 11.09 6.25
CA GLN A 157 -14.62 9.76 5.62
C GLN A 157 -13.27 9.03 5.66
N TYR A 158 -12.16 9.77 5.51
CA TYR A 158 -10.82 9.19 5.70
C TYR A 158 -10.65 8.62 7.11
N ALA A 159 -11.11 9.34 8.14
CA ALA A 159 -11.01 8.90 9.53
C ALA A 159 -11.84 7.63 9.80
N SER A 160 -13.07 7.57 9.26
CA SER A 160 -13.94 6.40 9.39
C SER A 160 -13.53 5.22 8.49
N TYR A 161 -12.77 5.45 7.41
CA TYR A 161 -12.46 4.44 6.39
C TYR A 161 -12.02 3.08 6.93
N GLY A 162 -11.09 3.07 7.89
CA GLY A 162 -10.66 1.83 8.52
C GLY A 162 -11.80 1.13 9.27
N HIS A 163 -12.66 1.86 9.98
CA HIS A 163 -13.84 1.29 10.63
C HIS A 163 -14.84 0.77 9.60
N ASP A 164 -15.13 1.56 8.57
CA ASP A 164 -16.09 1.25 7.51
C ASP A 164 -15.65 0.00 6.73
N ALA A 165 -14.35 -0.13 6.43
CA ALA A 165 -13.79 -1.32 5.80
C ALA A 165 -14.02 -2.59 6.63
N SER A 166 -13.87 -2.50 7.96
CA SER A 166 -14.05 -3.63 8.88
C SER A 166 -15.51 -4.03 9.08
N THR A 167 -16.46 -3.12 8.87
CA THR A 167 -17.90 -3.35 9.08
C THR A 167 -18.68 -3.53 7.78
N PHE A 168 -18.06 -3.23 6.64
CA PHE A 168 -18.66 -3.43 5.32
C PHE A 168 -19.01 -4.90 5.10
N ILE A 169 -20.23 -5.17 4.66
CA ILE A 169 -20.67 -6.53 4.30
C ILE A 169 -20.98 -6.54 2.81
N TYR A 170 -20.25 -7.39 2.09
CA TYR A 170 -20.46 -7.61 0.66
C TYR A 170 -21.29 -8.87 0.43
N ALA A 171 -22.22 -8.82 -0.52
CA ALA A 171 -22.98 -10.00 -0.94
C ALA A 171 -22.09 -10.96 -1.74
N LEU A 172 -21.34 -11.80 -1.04
CA LEU A 172 -20.46 -12.80 -1.64
C LEU A 172 -21.28 -13.91 -2.31
N ASN A 173 -20.77 -14.43 -3.43
CA ASN A 173 -21.32 -15.65 -4.01
C ASN A 173 -20.95 -16.84 -3.10
N THR A 174 -21.97 -17.48 -2.53
CA THR A 174 -21.84 -18.69 -1.70
C THR A 174 -22.33 -19.95 -2.39
N SER A 175 -22.89 -19.83 -3.60
CA SER A 175 -23.31 -20.96 -4.43
C SER A 175 -22.17 -21.36 -5.37
N TYR A 176 -21.35 -22.30 -4.91
CA TYR A 176 -20.20 -22.78 -5.68
C TYR A 176 -20.60 -23.92 -6.61
N PHE A 177 -20.29 -23.76 -7.90
CA PHE A 177 -20.44 -24.82 -8.90
C PHE A 177 -19.33 -25.87 -8.80
N ALA A 178 -18.13 -25.45 -8.39
CA ALA A 178 -17.02 -26.37 -8.11
C ALA A 178 -16.25 -25.96 -6.87
N ARG A 179 -15.60 -26.93 -6.21
CA ARG A 179 -14.78 -26.65 -5.01
C ARG A 179 -13.51 -25.87 -5.30
N ARG A 180 -12.92 -26.05 -6.49
CA ARG A 180 -11.61 -25.51 -6.86
C ARG A 180 -11.64 -25.08 -8.31
N GLY A 181 -11.05 -23.94 -8.62
CA GLY A 181 -10.92 -23.46 -10.00
C GLY A 181 -9.89 -22.35 -10.15
N ILE A 182 -9.60 -22.03 -11.41
CA ILE A 182 -8.68 -20.95 -11.78
C ILE A 182 -9.50 -19.80 -12.37
N VAL A 183 -9.13 -18.58 -12.03
CA VAL A 183 -9.77 -17.38 -12.52
C VAL A 183 -8.74 -16.51 -13.23
N PHE A 184 -9.11 -16.01 -14.40
CA PHE A 184 -8.40 -14.95 -15.12
C PHE A 184 -9.31 -13.74 -15.27
N SER A 185 -8.75 -12.53 -15.22
CA SER A 185 -9.42 -11.31 -15.67
C SER A 185 -8.69 -10.78 -16.90
N VAL A 186 -9.42 -10.63 -18.02
CA VAL A 186 -8.84 -10.30 -19.32
C VAL A 186 -9.34 -8.94 -19.83
N HIS A 187 -8.47 -8.26 -20.57
CA HIS A 187 -8.76 -7.05 -21.33
C HIS A 187 -8.11 -7.15 -22.71
N PRO A 188 -8.44 -6.28 -23.69
CA PRO A 188 -7.98 -6.44 -25.07
C PRO A 188 -6.46 -6.60 -25.25
N GLY A 189 -5.66 -5.85 -24.48
CA GLY A 189 -4.20 -5.89 -24.55
C GLY A 189 -3.55 -7.16 -24.00
N ALA A 190 -4.24 -7.89 -23.12
CA ALA A 190 -3.70 -9.09 -22.47
C ALA A 190 -4.28 -10.41 -23.03
N LEU A 191 -5.22 -10.33 -23.98
CA LEU A 191 -5.98 -11.47 -24.46
C LEU A 191 -5.12 -12.55 -25.13
N ALA A 192 -4.12 -12.15 -25.91
CA ALA A 192 -3.16 -13.07 -26.52
C ALA A 192 -2.33 -13.81 -25.47
N SER A 193 -1.90 -13.09 -24.41
CA SER A 193 -1.16 -13.68 -23.29
C SER A 193 -2.02 -14.66 -22.50
N ALA A 194 -3.28 -14.28 -22.22
CA ALA A 194 -4.24 -15.16 -21.55
C ALA A 194 -4.46 -16.46 -22.34
N TYR A 195 -4.61 -16.37 -23.67
CA TYR A 195 -4.71 -17.54 -24.54
C TYR A 195 -3.50 -18.45 -24.40
N ALA A 196 -2.29 -17.89 -24.49
CA ALA A 196 -1.05 -18.64 -24.36
C ALA A 196 -0.90 -19.28 -22.96
N SER A 197 -1.20 -18.56 -21.88
CA SER A 197 -1.13 -19.06 -20.51
C SER A 197 -2.13 -20.20 -20.27
N ILE A 198 -3.38 -20.06 -20.73
CA ILE A 198 -4.41 -21.10 -20.62
C ILE A 198 -4.05 -22.33 -21.46
N ALA A 199 -3.56 -22.13 -22.70
CA ALA A 199 -3.08 -23.23 -23.54
C ALA A 199 -1.95 -24.00 -22.86
N HIS A 200 -0.99 -23.28 -22.26
CA HIS A 200 0.11 -23.86 -21.51
C HIS A 200 -0.39 -24.64 -20.28
N LEU A 201 -1.31 -24.07 -19.49
CA LEU A 201 -1.96 -24.77 -18.38
C LEU A 201 -2.58 -26.10 -18.82
N ARG A 202 -3.31 -26.12 -19.94
CA ARG A 202 -3.88 -27.37 -20.48
C ARG A 202 -2.79 -28.36 -20.92
N ALA A 203 -1.68 -27.89 -21.49
CA ALA A 203 -0.54 -28.73 -21.85
C ALA A 203 0.15 -29.37 -20.63
N THR A 204 0.05 -28.77 -19.44
CA THR A 204 0.51 -29.40 -18.17
C THR A 204 -0.44 -30.47 -17.61
N ASN A 205 -1.47 -30.88 -18.37
CA ASN A 205 -2.55 -31.76 -17.93
C ASN A 205 -3.39 -31.18 -16.77
N CYS A 206 -3.51 -29.84 -16.68
CA CYS A 206 -4.38 -29.19 -15.70
C CYS A 206 -5.86 -29.35 -16.10
N SER A 207 -6.64 -30.06 -15.27
CA SER A 207 -8.07 -30.30 -15.49
C SER A 207 -8.98 -29.41 -14.64
N LEU A 208 -8.42 -28.44 -13.91
CA LEU A 208 -9.22 -27.51 -13.11
C LEU A 208 -10.17 -26.70 -14.02
N PRO A 209 -11.41 -26.44 -13.59
CA PRO A 209 -12.29 -25.52 -14.29
C PRO A 209 -11.66 -24.12 -14.29
N ILE A 210 -11.79 -23.42 -15.41
CA ILE A 210 -11.24 -22.08 -15.60
C ILE A 210 -12.38 -21.14 -15.92
N GLU A 211 -12.48 -20.03 -15.20
CA GLU A 211 -13.33 -18.89 -15.56
C GLU A 211 -12.47 -17.74 -16.11
N VAL A 212 -12.88 -17.18 -17.24
CA VAL A 212 -12.24 -16.02 -17.87
C VAL A 212 -13.21 -14.86 -17.82
N TRP A 213 -12.91 -13.87 -17.00
CA TRP A 213 -13.78 -12.72 -16.76
C TRP A 213 -13.37 -11.54 -17.65
N HIS A 214 -14.34 -10.97 -18.39
CA HIS A 214 -14.11 -9.86 -19.31
C HIS A 214 -15.14 -8.75 -19.12
N ARG A 215 -14.78 -7.53 -19.48
CA ARG A 215 -15.71 -6.39 -19.57
C ARG A 215 -16.31 -6.31 -20.97
N PRO A 216 -17.62 -6.51 -21.17
CA PRO A 216 -18.22 -6.52 -22.51
C PRO A 216 -18.12 -5.17 -23.27
N ASP A 217 -18.03 -4.06 -22.54
CA ASP A 217 -17.82 -2.71 -23.09
C ASP A 217 -16.41 -2.49 -23.65
N GLU A 218 -15.42 -3.27 -23.21
CA GLU A 218 -14.04 -3.19 -23.69
C GLU A 218 -13.68 -4.35 -24.63
N LEU A 219 -14.18 -5.54 -24.32
CA LEU A 219 -13.92 -6.79 -25.03
C LEU A 219 -15.23 -7.56 -25.21
N PRO A 220 -15.90 -7.45 -26.37
CA PRO A 220 -17.16 -8.13 -26.64
C PRO A 220 -17.04 -9.66 -26.59
N ALA A 221 -18.11 -10.35 -26.19
CA ALA A 221 -18.13 -11.82 -26.06
C ALA A 221 -17.93 -12.53 -27.41
N GLU A 222 -18.26 -11.86 -28.52
CA GLU A 222 -18.09 -12.34 -29.89
C GLU A 222 -16.63 -12.32 -30.36
N ASN A 223 -15.69 -11.85 -29.53
CA ASN A 223 -14.28 -11.88 -29.87
C ASN A 223 -13.82 -13.32 -30.15
N ALA A 224 -13.21 -13.53 -31.32
CA ALA A 224 -12.78 -14.85 -31.78
C ALA A 224 -11.83 -15.57 -30.81
N ILE A 225 -11.00 -14.83 -30.06
CA ILE A 225 -10.07 -15.43 -29.08
C ILE A 225 -10.84 -15.91 -27.84
N LEU A 226 -11.83 -15.14 -27.36
CA LEU A 226 -12.69 -15.59 -26.26
C LEU A 226 -13.48 -16.86 -26.65
N GLN A 227 -14.07 -16.87 -27.85
CA GLN A 227 -14.74 -18.06 -28.37
C GLN A 227 -13.80 -19.25 -28.54
N ALA A 228 -12.56 -19.02 -28.99
CA ALA A 228 -11.55 -20.05 -29.11
C ALA A 228 -11.15 -20.63 -27.74
N LEU A 229 -11.05 -19.79 -26.70
CA LEU A 229 -10.79 -20.24 -25.33
C LEU A 229 -11.89 -21.20 -24.84
N GLU A 230 -13.17 -20.86 -25.06
CA GLU A 230 -14.29 -21.72 -24.64
C GLU A 230 -14.31 -23.05 -25.39
N THR A 231 -14.23 -22.99 -26.73
CA THR A 231 -14.35 -24.17 -27.60
C THR A 231 -13.14 -25.10 -27.54
N THR A 232 -11.92 -24.53 -27.41
CA THR A 232 -10.67 -25.31 -27.46
C THR A 232 -10.24 -25.80 -26.08
N PHE A 233 -10.34 -24.95 -25.05
CA PHE A 233 -9.77 -25.23 -23.72
C PHE A 233 -10.82 -25.47 -22.63
N ARG A 234 -12.10 -25.50 -23.00
CA ARG A 234 -13.24 -25.72 -22.09
C ARG A 234 -13.21 -24.75 -20.90
N VAL A 235 -12.95 -23.48 -21.17
CA VAL A 235 -13.09 -22.43 -20.16
C VAL A 235 -14.51 -21.86 -20.18
N HIS A 236 -14.91 -21.20 -19.10
CA HIS A 236 -16.18 -20.49 -19.03
C HIS A 236 -15.92 -18.98 -19.11
N VAL A 237 -16.41 -18.32 -20.15
CA VAL A 237 -16.28 -16.86 -20.26
C VAL A 237 -17.41 -16.20 -19.45
N ARG A 238 -17.06 -15.20 -18.63
CA ARG A 238 -17.96 -14.51 -17.69
C ARG A 238 -17.91 -13.00 -17.88
N PRO A 239 -19.06 -12.32 -18.05
CA PRO A 239 -19.08 -10.86 -18.19
C PRO A 239 -18.98 -10.16 -16.82
N ILE A 240 -18.31 -9.01 -16.80
CA ILE A 240 -18.27 -8.06 -15.68
C ILE A 240 -19.15 -6.86 -16.04
N PHE A 241 -20.22 -6.64 -15.29
CA PHE A 241 -21.10 -5.48 -15.46
C PHE A 241 -20.98 -4.43 -14.34
N HIS A 242 -20.19 -4.71 -13.31
CA HIS A 242 -20.06 -3.79 -12.18
C HIS A 242 -19.29 -2.52 -12.61
N PRO A 243 -19.82 -1.31 -12.35
CA PRO A 243 -19.23 -0.06 -12.84
C PRO A 243 -17.85 0.21 -12.23
N LEU A 244 -17.63 -0.17 -10.97
CA LEU A 244 -16.35 0.03 -10.28
C LEU A 244 -15.31 -1.07 -10.58
N ALA A 245 -15.73 -2.20 -11.16
CA ALA A 245 -14.84 -3.30 -11.49
C ALA A 245 -14.14 -3.06 -12.85
N THR A 246 -13.29 -2.04 -12.88
CA THR A 246 -12.52 -1.61 -14.05
C THR A 246 -11.03 -1.76 -13.81
N ARG A 247 -10.25 -1.93 -14.89
CA ARG A 247 -8.78 -2.06 -14.85
C ARG A 247 -8.35 -3.12 -13.82
N PHE A 248 -7.48 -2.74 -12.88
CA PHE A 248 -6.94 -3.61 -11.83
C PHE A 248 -8.02 -4.24 -10.93
N TYR A 249 -9.17 -3.59 -10.75
CA TYR A 249 -10.23 -4.09 -9.86
C TYR A 249 -11.08 -5.20 -10.48
N SER A 250 -11.00 -5.39 -11.79
CA SER A 250 -11.71 -6.47 -12.48
C SER A 250 -11.26 -7.86 -11.98
N LYS A 251 -10.00 -8.01 -11.57
CA LYS A 251 -9.48 -9.27 -11.01
C LYS A 251 -10.02 -9.58 -9.61
N ILE A 252 -10.16 -8.55 -8.76
CA ILE A 252 -10.79 -8.68 -7.44
C ILE A 252 -12.27 -9.06 -7.60
N TYR A 253 -12.98 -8.40 -8.52
CA TYR A 253 -14.36 -8.76 -8.84
C TYR A 253 -14.48 -10.22 -9.29
N ALA A 254 -13.59 -10.67 -10.17
CA ALA A 254 -13.56 -12.06 -10.65
C ALA A 254 -13.37 -13.06 -9.50
N VAL A 255 -12.48 -12.79 -8.54
CA VAL A 255 -12.31 -13.64 -7.34
C VAL A 255 -13.61 -13.71 -6.53
N LEU A 256 -14.20 -12.56 -6.21
CA LEU A 256 -15.41 -12.46 -5.38
C LEU A 256 -16.59 -13.21 -6.01
N HIS A 257 -16.81 -13.05 -7.32
CA HIS A 257 -17.99 -13.57 -8.03
C HIS A 257 -17.82 -14.94 -8.67
N SER A 258 -16.59 -15.44 -8.77
CA SER A 258 -16.31 -16.77 -9.33
C SER A 258 -17.17 -17.88 -8.72
N ALA A 259 -17.50 -18.88 -9.53
CA ALA A 259 -18.31 -20.02 -9.08
C ALA A 259 -17.53 -21.06 -8.26
N PHE A 260 -16.36 -20.69 -7.70
CA PHE A 260 -15.47 -21.60 -7.00
C PHE A 260 -15.36 -21.26 -5.51
N GLU A 261 -15.38 -22.27 -4.64
CA GLU A 261 -15.10 -22.09 -3.21
C GLU A 261 -13.64 -21.72 -2.97
N SER A 262 -12.71 -22.44 -3.61
CA SER A 262 -11.28 -22.15 -3.62
C SER A 262 -10.84 -21.69 -5.00
N VAL A 263 -10.24 -20.51 -5.07
CA VAL A 263 -9.86 -19.83 -6.30
C VAL A 263 -8.35 -19.67 -6.35
N LEU A 264 -7.75 -20.07 -7.48
CA LEU A 264 -6.43 -19.60 -7.89
C LEU A 264 -6.61 -18.49 -8.91
N LEU A 265 -6.37 -17.24 -8.52
CA LEU A 265 -6.31 -16.12 -9.46
C LEU A 265 -4.94 -16.13 -10.15
N LEU A 266 -4.93 -15.93 -11.47
CA LEU A 266 -3.74 -15.69 -12.26
C LEU A 266 -3.96 -14.49 -13.18
N ASP A 267 -2.99 -13.58 -13.21
CA ASP A 267 -2.90 -12.57 -14.26
C ASP A 267 -2.61 -13.23 -15.62
N CYS A 268 -2.94 -12.52 -16.68
CA CYS A 268 -2.90 -13.05 -18.05
C CYS A 268 -1.49 -13.39 -18.54
N ASP A 269 -0.47 -12.86 -17.90
CA ASP A 269 0.95 -13.03 -18.19
C ASP A 269 1.66 -14.00 -17.23
N ASN A 270 0.92 -14.67 -16.34
CA ASN A 270 1.46 -15.70 -15.46
C ASN A 270 1.37 -17.09 -16.10
N PHE A 271 2.52 -17.70 -16.38
CA PHE A 271 2.61 -19.04 -16.99
C PHE A 271 2.97 -20.10 -15.95
N ALA A 272 2.07 -21.07 -15.75
CA ALA A 272 2.27 -22.16 -14.80
C ALA A 272 3.33 -23.16 -15.30
N VAL A 273 4.46 -23.30 -14.62
CA VAL A 273 5.53 -24.22 -15.06
C VAL A 273 5.18 -25.71 -14.88
N GLN A 274 4.15 -25.99 -14.08
CA GLN A 274 3.61 -27.33 -13.84
C GLN A 274 2.13 -27.23 -13.44
N ASN A 275 1.43 -28.37 -13.40
CA ASN A 275 0.03 -28.43 -12.99
C ASN A 275 -0.15 -27.89 -11.55
N PRO A 276 -0.92 -26.79 -11.34
CA PRO A 276 -1.04 -26.13 -10.05
C PRO A 276 -2.06 -26.80 -9.10
N THR A 277 -2.68 -27.92 -9.48
CA THR A 277 -3.73 -28.58 -8.69
C THR A 277 -3.29 -28.94 -7.27
N TYR A 278 -2.01 -29.28 -7.08
CA TYR A 278 -1.47 -29.65 -5.78
C TYR A 278 -1.50 -28.50 -4.75
N LEU A 279 -1.55 -27.24 -5.20
CA LEU A 279 -1.55 -26.07 -4.32
C LEU A 279 -2.73 -26.09 -3.34
N PHE A 280 -3.88 -26.54 -3.82
CA PHE A 280 -5.11 -26.67 -3.05
C PHE A 280 -5.05 -27.76 -1.96
N SER A 281 -3.99 -28.57 -1.93
CA SER A 281 -3.74 -29.60 -0.92
C SER A 281 -2.50 -29.33 -0.07
N THR A 282 -1.83 -28.19 -0.27
CA THR A 282 -0.69 -27.83 0.56
C THR A 282 -1.12 -27.57 1.99
N HIS A 283 -0.27 -27.91 2.95
CA HIS A 283 -0.51 -27.61 4.37
C HIS A 283 -0.76 -26.12 4.58
N ALA A 284 0.03 -25.26 3.92
CA ALA A 284 -0.16 -23.81 3.94
C ALA A 284 -1.61 -23.44 3.62
N PHE A 285 -2.13 -23.85 2.46
CA PHE A 285 -3.49 -23.51 2.05
C PHE A 285 -4.57 -24.14 2.95
N GLN A 286 -4.39 -25.39 3.38
CA GLN A 286 -5.36 -26.06 4.25
C GLN A 286 -5.44 -25.41 5.65
N SER A 287 -4.32 -24.88 6.15
CA SER A 287 -4.26 -24.26 7.48
C SER A 287 -4.79 -22.83 7.52
N THR A 288 -4.57 -22.04 6.48
CA THR A 288 -4.93 -20.60 6.47
C THR A 288 -6.09 -20.28 5.54
N GLY A 289 -6.36 -21.10 4.53
CA GLY A 289 -7.31 -20.78 3.46
C GLY A 289 -6.82 -19.68 2.50
N ALA A 290 -5.62 -19.12 2.70
CA ALA A 290 -5.07 -18.09 1.82
C ALA A 290 -3.55 -18.24 1.69
N VAL A 291 -3.06 -18.32 0.45
CA VAL A 291 -1.62 -18.34 0.12
C VAL A 291 -1.33 -17.18 -0.82
N PHE A 292 -0.35 -16.38 -0.42
CA PHE A 292 0.13 -15.21 -1.15
C PHE A 292 1.60 -15.36 -1.51
N TRP A 293 1.99 -14.73 -2.61
CA TRP A 293 3.37 -14.68 -3.06
C TRP A 293 3.94 -13.28 -2.84
N PRO A 294 5.20 -13.17 -2.41
CA PRO A 294 5.84 -11.89 -2.27
C PRO A 294 6.22 -11.34 -3.64
N ASP A 295 6.06 -10.03 -3.78
CA ASP A 295 6.62 -9.23 -4.86
C ASP A 295 8.13 -9.02 -4.60
N TYR A 296 8.82 -8.42 -5.57
CA TYR A 296 10.20 -7.94 -5.44
C TYR A 296 10.35 -6.82 -4.40
N TRP A 297 9.29 -6.04 -4.18
CA TRP A 297 9.33 -4.89 -3.29
C TRP A 297 9.19 -5.30 -1.81
N ARG A 298 9.97 -4.63 -0.96
CA ARG A 298 9.99 -4.82 0.48
C ARG A 298 10.09 -3.47 1.19
N PRO A 299 9.75 -3.40 2.49
CA PRO A 299 9.90 -2.17 3.26
C PRO A 299 11.31 -1.60 3.18
N GLY A 300 11.40 -0.29 2.93
CA GLY A 300 12.65 0.45 2.67
C GLY A 300 13.11 0.45 1.19
N HIS A 301 12.49 -0.37 0.34
CA HIS A 301 12.74 -0.44 -1.10
C HIS A 301 11.41 -0.69 -1.82
N THR A 302 10.47 0.25 -1.69
CA THR A 302 9.16 0.21 -2.37
C THR A 302 9.04 1.35 -3.36
N CYS A 303 8.51 1.08 -4.55
CA CYS A 303 8.13 2.12 -5.50
C CYS A 303 6.67 2.56 -5.33
N PHE A 304 5.89 1.86 -4.51
CA PHE A 304 4.45 1.98 -4.37
C PHE A 304 3.97 2.65 -3.08
N ASN A 305 4.90 3.22 -2.29
CA ASN A 305 4.56 3.96 -1.07
C ASN A 305 3.94 3.07 0.03
N ILE A 306 4.33 1.78 0.09
CA ILE A 306 3.88 0.79 1.08
C ILE A 306 5.05 0.46 2.03
N ASP A 307 5.62 1.49 2.64
CA ASP A 307 6.63 1.37 3.70
C ASP A 307 6.04 1.76 5.06
N GLY A 308 6.82 1.64 6.14
CA GLY A 308 6.38 1.95 7.50
C GLY A 308 5.98 3.40 7.75
N TYR A 309 6.24 4.31 6.81
CA TYR A 309 5.92 5.73 6.89
C TYR A 309 4.66 6.10 6.10
N SER A 310 4.10 5.14 5.35
CA SER A 310 2.91 5.35 4.56
C SER A 310 1.69 5.74 5.39
N ARG A 311 0.89 6.68 4.86
CA ARG A 311 -0.39 7.06 5.46
C ARG A 311 -1.47 6.00 5.35
N LEU A 312 -1.25 4.94 4.56
CA LEU A 312 -2.19 3.83 4.49
C LEU A 312 -2.39 3.14 5.85
N TRP A 313 -1.36 3.09 6.70
CA TRP A 313 -1.44 2.46 8.03
C TRP A 313 -2.42 3.21 8.94
N ASP A 314 -2.34 4.54 8.91
CA ASP A 314 -3.29 5.42 9.59
C ASP A 314 -4.70 5.33 8.96
N LEU A 315 -4.82 5.37 7.64
CA LEU A 315 -6.11 5.21 6.94
C LEU A 315 -6.82 3.92 7.36
N LEU A 316 -6.10 2.79 7.35
CA LEU A 316 -6.64 1.47 7.67
C LEU A 316 -6.77 1.23 9.18
N GLY A 317 -6.10 2.02 10.01
CA GLY A 317 -6.07 1.83 11.47
C GLY A 317 -5.38 0.54 11.89
N ILE A 318 -4.32 0.12 11.17
CA ILE A 318 -3.52 -1.06 11.48
C ILE A 318 -2.04 -0.69 11.56
N ASN A 319 -1.31 -1.34 12.45
CA ASN A 319 0.13 -1.11 12.58
C ASN A 319 0.87 -1.63 11.35
N PHE A 320 1.97 -0.94 11.01
CA PHE A 320 2.89 -1.41 9.98
C PHE A 320 3.39 -2.83 10.29
N VAL A 321 3.39 -3.68 9.26
CA VAL A 321 3.92 -5.03 9.31
C VAL A 321 5.11 -5.12 8.36
N ASP A 322 6.31 -5.34 8.93
CA ASP A 322 7.54 -5.51 8.17
C ASP A 322 7.58 -6.89 7.50
N MET A 323 7.08 -6.94 6.27
CA MET A 323 7.10 -8.10 5.40
C MET A 323 7.09 -7.67 3.94
N PHE A 324 7.37 -8.59 3.02
CA PHE A 324 7.27 -8.33 1.59
C PHE A 324 5.86 -7.85 1.21
N GLU A 325 5.83 -6.92 0.24
CA GLU A 325 4.59 -6.63 -0.46
C GLU A 325 4.12 -7.87 -1.21
N GLN A 326 2.82 -7.99 -1.40
CA GLN A 326 2.18 -9.12 -2.05
C GLN A 326 2.03 -8.87 -3.56
N GLU A 327 2.32 -9.91 -4.35
CA GLU A 327 2.15 -9.95 -5.81
C GLU A 327 0.68 -10.26 -6.14
N SER A 328 -0.07 -9.24 -6.60
CA SER A 328 -1.51 -9.32 -6.83
C SER A 328 -1.90 -10.10 -8.09
N GLY A 329 -0.95 -10.37 -8.98
CA GLY A 329 -1.15 -11.20 -10.16
C GLY A 329 -1.27 -12.70 -9.88
N GLN A 330 -1.02 -13.14 -8.65
CA GLN A 330 -1.39 -14.50 -8.23
C GLN A 330 -1.74 -14.62 -6.76
N VAL A 331 -2.92 -15.18 -6.50
CA VAL A 331 -3.39 -15.48 -5.14
C VAL A 331 -4.17 -16.78 -5.14
N LEU A 332 -4.06 -17.51 -4.03
CA LEU A 332 -4.83 -18.73 -3.80
C LEU A 332 -5.69 -18.53 -2.56
N ILE A 333 -7.02 -18.53 -2.72
CA ILE A 333 -7.97 -18.12 -1.68
C ILE A 333 -9.10 -19.14 -1.58
N ASN A 334 -9.40 -19.62 -0.38
CA ASN A 334 -10.67 -20.25 -0.02
C ASN A 334 -11.61 -19.15 0.50
N LYS A 335 -12.71 -18.94 -0.21
CA LYS A 335 -13.63 -17.83 0.07
C LYS A 335 -14.42 -18.02 1.35
N THR A 336 -14.76 -19.25 1.71
CA THR A 336 -15.44 -19.56 2.97
C THR A 336 -14.54 -19.30 4.18
N MET A 337 -13.27 -19.72 4.12
CA MET A 337 -12.31 -19.48 5.21
C MET A 337 -11.87 -18.02 5.31
N SER A 338 -11.94 -17.27 4.20
CA SER A 338 -11.45 -15.89 4.11
C SER A 338 -12.58 -14.85 4.05
N GLU A 339 -13.81 -15.23 4.39
CA GLU A 339 -15.01 -14.38 4.26
C GLU A 339 -14.82 -12.97 4.87
N PRO A 340 -14.31 -12.80 6.11
CA PRO A 340 -14.09 -11.47 6.67
C PRO A 340 -13.13 -10.60 5.84
N ALA A 341 -12.07 -11.19 5.31
CA ALA A 341 -11.10 -10.45 4.49
C ALA A 341 -11.65 -10.15 3.09
N LEU A 342 -12.53 -10.98 2.56
CA LEU A 342 -13.19 -10.74 1.27
C LEU A 342 -14.16 -9.56 1.33
N HIS A 343 -14.84 -9.34 2.47
CA HIS A 343 -15.63 -8.14 2.68
C HIS A 343 -14.75 -6.87 2.64
N VAL A 344 -13.64 -6.88 3.37
CA VAL A 344 -12.67 -5.76 3.35
C VAL A 344 -12.11 -5.54 1.94
N LEU A 345 -11.74 -6.61 1.24
CA LEU A 345 -11.22 -6.52 -0.12
C LEU A 345 -12.27 -5.95 -1.10
N ALA A 346 -13.53 -6.36 -0.95
CA ALA A 346 -14.63 -5.81 -1.71
C ALA A 346 -14.84 -4.32 -1.43
N PHE A 347 -14.68 -3.88 -0.17
CA PHE A 347 -14.70 -2.46 0.17
C PHE A 347 -13.57 -1.69 -0.53
N PHE A 348 -12.34 -2.21 -0.53
CA PHE A 348 -11.22 -1.56 -1.22
C PHE A 348 -11.42 -1.42 -2.74
N ALA A 349 -12.10 -2.39 -3.36
CA ALA A 349 -12.24 -2.45 -4.81
C ALA A 349 -13.54 -1.86 -5.36
N LEU A 350 -14.65 -2.00 -4.62
CA LEU A 350 -16.02 -1.78 -5.09
C LEU A 350 -16.79 -0.76 -4.23
N HIS A 351 -16.08 0.09 -3.50
CA HIS A 351 -16.62 1.22 -2.75
C HIS A 351 -15.90 2.52 -3.13
N GLU A 352 -16.61 3.64 -3.06
CA GLU A 352 -16.04 4.98 -3.28
C GLU A 352 -16.25 5.84 -2.03
N PRO A 353 -15.30 6.74 -1.71
CA PRO A 353 -14.07 7.05 -2.46
C PRO A 353 -12.96 5.99 -2.27
N ARG A 354 -12.10 5.83 -3.28
CA ARG A 354 -10.99 4.87 -3.24
C ARG A 354 -9.74 5.53 -2.68
N PHE A 355 -9.76 5.90 -1.40
CA PHE A 355 -8.67 6.63 -0.74
C PHE A 355 -7.29 6.02 -1.01
N LEU A 356 -7.13 4.69 -0.96
CA LEU A 356 -5.87 4.01 -1.20
C LEU A 356 -5.22 4.40 -2.55
N THR A 357 -6.00 4.49 -3.63
CA THR A 357 -5.49 4.87 -4.96
C THR A 357 -5.63 6.34 -5.26
N ASP A 358 -6.73 6.97 -4.85
CA ASP A 358 -7.02 8.38 -5.13
C ASP A 358 -5.99 9.30 -4.44
N PHE A 359 -5.42 8.85 -3.33
CA PHE A 359 -4.36 9.55 -2.59
C PHE A 359 -2.96 9.01 -2.94
N GLY A 360 -2.85 8.08 -3.88
CA GLY A 360 -1.57 7.51 -4.33
C GLY A 360 -0.83 6.74 -3.24
N MET A 361 -1.56 6.11 -2.31
CA MET A 361 -0.99 5.26 -1.26
C MET A 361 -0.71 3.83 -1.77
N VAL A 362 -1.43 3.41 -2.80
CA VAL A 362 -1.29 2.14 -3.51
C VAL A 362 -1.44 2.41 -5.01
N TYR A 363 -0.75 1.61 -5.84
CA TYR A 363 -0.93 1.63 -7.30
C TYR A 363 -1.89 0.51 -7.74
N GLY A 364 -3.09 0.87 -8.19
CA GLY A 364 -4.07 -0.11 -8.65
C GLY A 364 -4.52 -1.08 -7.55
N ASP A 365 -4.36 -2.38 -7.81
CA ASP A 365 -4.68 -3.47 -6.87
C ASP A 365 -3.48 -3.97 -6.06
N LYS A 366 -2.34 -3.30 -6.20
CA LYS A 366 -1.08 -3.68 -5.56
C LYS A 366 -1.27 -3.89 -4.06
N ASP A 367 -0.91 -5.07 -3.56
CA ASP A 367 -0.93 -5.43 -2.14
C ASP A 367 -2.32 -5.39 -1.46
N LEU A 368 -3.41 -5.11 -2.20
CA LEU A 368 -4.75 -4.98 -1.62
C LEU A 368 -5.24 -6.27 -0.97
N PHE A 369 -4.87 -7.44 -1.50
CA PHE A 369 -5.19 -8.72 -0.86
C PHE A 369 -4.51 -8.84 0.50
N ARG A 370 -3.21 -8.53 0.61
CA ARG A 370 -2.52 -8.57 1.91
C ARG A 370 -3.12 -7.57 2.89
N LEU A 371 -3.33 -6.33 2.46
CA LEU A 371 -3.90 -5.27 3.30
C LEU A 371 -5.29 -5.65 3.82
N ALA A 372 -6.14 -6.26 2.98
CA ALA A 372 -7.46 -6.70 3.39
C ALA A 372 -7.40 -7.81 4.45
N TRP A 373 -6.47 -8.75 4.33
CA TRP A 373 -6.27 -9.82 5.31
C TRP A 373 -5.72 -9.30 6.63
N LEU A 374 -4.75 -8.38 6.58
CA LEU A 374 -4.23 -7.73 7.78
C LEU A 374 -5.33 -6.95 8.51
N LYS A 375 -6.14 -6.20 7.75
CA LYS A 375 -7.24 -5.41 8.28
C LYS A 375 -8.36 -6.27 8.90
N ALA A 376 -8.66 -7.41 8.31
CA ALA A 376 -9.62 -8.37 8.84
C ALA A 376 -9.05 -9.26 9.96
N ALA A 377 -7.76 -9.13 10.29
CA ALA A 377 -7.03 -10.08 11.15
C ALA A 377 -7.21 -11.55 10.69
N ALA A 378 -7.33 -11.77 9.38
CA ALA A 378 -7.52 -13.09 8.80
C ALA A 378 -6.16 -13.78 8.55
N PRO A 379 -6.05 -15.10 8.79
CA PRO A 379 -4.81 -15.82 8.57
C PRO A 379 -4.50 -15.93 7.08
N PHE A 380 -3.22 -15.81 6.73
CA PHE A 380 -2.70 -16.14 5.41
C PHE A 380 -1.27 -16.69 5.51
N HIS A 381 -0.83 -17.39 4.49
CA HIS A 381 0.54 -17.86 4.35
C HIS A 381 1.25 -17.07 3.24
N MET A 382 2.30 -16.33 3.60
CA MET A 382 3.19 -15.71 2.62
C MET A 382 4.31 -16.68 2.26
N ILE A 383 4.46 -16.99 0.97
CA ILE A 383 5.58 -17.79 0.48
C ILE A 383 6.90 -17.07 0.77
N ALA A 384 7.92 -17.79 1.23
CA ALA A 384 9.12 -17.18 1.79
C ALA A 384 10.05 -16.49 0.77
N ARG A 385 9.91 -16.75 -0.53
CA ARG A 385 10.82 -16.25 -1.57
C ARG A 385 10.04 -15.53 -2.69
N PRO A 386 10.51 -14.36 -3.14
CA PRO A 386 10.03 -13.71 -4.36
C PRO A 386 10.06 -14.66 -5.54
N GLN A 387 9.09 -14.51 -6.42
CA GLN A 387 9.12 -15.20 -7.71
C GLN A 387 10.40 -14.77 -8.43
N ALA A 388 11.19 -15.71 -8.94
CA ALA A 388 12.38 -15.34 -9.68
C ALA A 388 11.99 -14.91 -11.09
N ALA A 389 12.37 -13.69 -11.50
CA ALA A 389 12.34 -13.22 -12.89
C ALA A 389 13.20 -14.10 -13.83
N SER A 390 14.04 -14.96 -13.27
CA SER A 390 14.86 -15.92 -14.00
C SER A 390 14.55 -17.33 -13.51
N ALA A 391 14.12 -18.20 -14.41
CA ALA A 391 13.88 -19.62 -14.17
C ALA A 391 15.09 -20.34 -13.53
N SER A 392 15.22 -20.31 -12.21
CA SER A 392 16.13 -21.18 -11.47
C SER A 392 15.36 -22.43 -11.05
N TRP A 393 15.57 -23.51 -11.81
CA TRP A 393 14.93 -24.84 -11.74
C TRP A 393 15.22 -25.67 -10.47
N THR A 394 15.48 -25.07 -9.30
CA THR A 394 16.07 -25.81 -8.16
C THR A 394 15.32 -25.67 -6.83
N ALA A 395 13.99 -25.53 -6.84
CA ALA A 395 13.20 -25.71 -5.62
C ALA A 395 11.85 -26.37 -5.91
N PRO A 396 11.47 -27.47 -5.20
CA PRO A 396 10.18 -28.16 -5.40
C PRO A 396 8.94 -27.30 -5.07
N THR A 397 9.12 -26.09 -4.53
CA THR A 397 8.06 -25.27 -3.94
C THR A 397 8.11 -23.78 -4.33
N GLY A 398 9.05 -23.37 -5.18
CA GLY A 398 9.41 -21.94 -5.33
C GLY A 398 8.94 -21.24 -6.59
N LEU A 399 9.16 -21.83 -7.77
CA LEU A 399 8.67 -21.29 -9.04
C LEU A 399 7.46 -22.07 -9.48
N ILE A 400 6.29 -21.45 -9.42
CA ILE A 400 5.06 -22.05 -9.93
C ILE A 400 4.58 -21.29 -11.16
N PHE A 401 4.81 -19.98 -11.20
CA PHE A 401 4.46 -19.13 -12.33
C PHE A 401 5.66 -18.29 -12.75
N VAL A 402 5.81 -18.08 -14.06
CA VAL A 402 6.74 -17.10 -14.63
C VAL A 402 5.90 -15.99 -15.23
N ALA A 403 6.03 -14.78 -14.70
CA ALA A 403 5.49 -13.59 -15.34
C ALA A 403 6.38 -13.20 -16.52
N THR A 404 5.81 -12.98 -17.70
CA THR A 404 6.58 -12.36 -18.79
C THR A 404 6.72 -10.87 -18.47
N ALA A 405 7.89 -10.45 -18.00
CA ALA A 405 8.18 -9.03 -17.83
C ALA A 405 7.95 -8.30 -19.17
N TRP A 406 7.12 -7.26 -19.15
CA TRP A 406 6.88 -6.41 -20.31
C TRP A 406 8.22 -5.86 -20.79
N SER A 407 8.69 -6.33 -21.95
CA SER A 407 10.00 -5.94 -22.47
C SER A 407 9.91 -4.62 -23.22
N SER A 408 9.94 -3.49 -22.52
CA SER A 408 10.55 -2.28 -23.07
C SER A 408 11.98 -2.19 -22.57
N THR A 409 12.88 -2.89 -23.28
CA THR A 409 14.34 -2.85 -23.14
C THR A 409 14.91 -3.30 -21.78
N THR A 410 15.77 -4.32 -21.84
CA THR A 410 16.74 -4.71 -20.82
C THR A 410 17.41 -3.51 -20.15
N ARG A 411 16.91 -3.10 -18.99
CA ARG A 411 17.70 -2.42 -17.96
C ARG A 411 17.36 -3.06 -16.63
N THR A 412 18.41 -3.55 -15.98
CA THR A 412 18.43 -3.89 -14.55
C THR A 412 17.59 -2.91 -13.76
N ALA A 413 16.63 -3.43 -12.98
CA ALA A 413 15.82 -2.66 -12.05
C ALA A 413 16.74 -1.83 -11.13
N THR A 414 16.83 -0.55 -11.45
CA THR A 414 17.53 0.49 -10.70
C THR A 414 16.50 1.56 -10.37
N SER A 415 16.80 2.44 -9.41
CA SER A 415 15.88 3.48 -8.90
C SER A 415 15.17 4.32 -9.97
N SER A 416 15.67 4.36 -11.22
CA SER A 416 15.02 5.00 -12.36
C SER A 416 13.72 4.33 -12.85
N SER A 417 13.49 3.04 -12.59
CA SER A 417 12.24 2.37 -13.00
C SER A 417 11.02 2.85 -12.21
N CYS A 418 11.24 3.35 -10.99
CA CYS A 418 10.17 3.85 -10.12
C CYS A 418 9.53 5.13 -10.68
N THR A 419 10.31 5.96 -11.38
CA THR A 419 9.83 7.22 -11.96
C THR A 419 8.95 6.99 -13.18
N GLU A 420 9.28 6.00 -14.02
CA GLU A 420 8.47 5.64 -15.19
C GLU A 420 7.12 5.01 -14.78
N ILE A 421 7.11 4.10 -13.80
CA ILE A 421 5.88 3.45 -13.31
C ILE A 421 4.91 4.46 -12.67
N ARG A 422 5.42 5.49 -11.98
CA ARG A 422 4.57 6.54 -11.37
C ARG A 422 4.00 7.53 -12.38
N SER A 423 4.52 7.57 -13.60
CA SER A 423 4.09 8.49 -14.66
C SER A 423 3.01 7.93 -15.60
N SER A 424 2.66 6.65 -15.45
CA SER A 424 1.66 5.89 -16.23
C SER A 424 0.44 5.52 -15.39
#